data_AF-A0AAJ3MSV9-F1
#
_entry.id   AF-A0AAJ3MSV9-F1
#
_cell.length_a   1.000
_cell.length_b   1.000
_cell.length_c   1.000
_cell.angle_alpha   90.00
_cell.angle_beta   90.00
_cell.angle_gamma   90.00
#
_symmetry.space_group_name_H-M   'P 1'
#
loop_
_entity.id
_entity.type
_entity.pdbx_description
1 polymer ?
#
loop_
_entity_poly.entity_id
_entity_poly.type
_entity_poly.pdbx_seq_one_letter_code
_entity_poly.pdbx_strand_id
1 'polypeptide(L)' 'MAVSDKEYVAIRQVVAEGEFVAVQSEGRVNGQTHTFRDLFRVDAHAKIAEQWQVAAVFPDVVPHDNGAF' A
#
# COMPACT_ATOMS: atom_id res chain seq x y z
N MET A 1 -17.28 6.24 -15.25
CA MET A 1 -16.25 5.46 -14.53
C MET A 1 -16.81 5.15 -13.16
N ALA A 2 -16.94 3.88 -12.78
CA ALA A 2 -17.32 3.54 -11.41
C ALA A 2 -16.14 3.86 -10.49
N VAL A 3 -16.37 4.66 -9.45
CA VAL A 3 -15.37 4.89 -8.40
C VAL A 3 -15.32 3.61 -7.58
N SER A 4 -14.17 2.93 -7.55
CA SER A 4 -13.97 1.80 -6.64
C SER A 4 -13.98 2.32 -5.20
N ASP A 5 -14.70 1.65 -4.31
CA ASP A 5 -14.67 1.94 -2.87
C ASP A 5 -13.34 1.40 -2.30
N LYS A 6 -12.37 2.31 -2.10
CA LYS A 6 -11.03 1.99 -1.61
C LYS A 6 -10.84 2.61 -0.24
N GLU A 7 -10.52 1.78 0.74
CA GLU A 7 -10.19 2.19 2.10
C GLU A 7 -8.79 1.72 2.49
N TYR A 8 -8.11 2.54 3.29
CA TYR A 8 -6.89 2.15 4.01
C TYR A 8 -7.26 1.87 5.46
N VAL A 9 -6.82 0.73 5.98
CA VAL A 9 -7.15 0.25 7.33
C VAL A 9 -6.00 0.53 8.30
N ALA A 10 -4.79 0.12 7.95
CA ALA A 10 -3.64 0.25 8.83
C ALA A 10 -2.30 0.36 8.07
N ILE A 11 -1.37 1.16 8.58
CA ILE A 11 0.03 1.14 8.16
C ILE A 11 0.74 0.04 8.94
N ARG A 12 1.43 -0.86 8.23
CA ARG A 12 2.15 -2.00 8.81
C ARG A 12 3.64 -1.75 8.91
N GLN A 13 4.22 -1.06 7.93
CA GLN A 13 5.66 -0.74 7.93
C GLN A 13 5.92 0.54 7.13
N VAL A 14 6.91 1.31 7.58
CA VAL A 14 7.47 2.45 6.85
C VAL A 14 9.00 2.33 6.85
N VAL A 15 9.62 2.48 5.68
CA VAL A 15 11.07 2.55 5.50
C VAL A 15 11.38 3.79 4.68
N ALA A 16 12.32 4.62 5.15
CA ALA A 16 12.75 5.82 4.45
C ALA A 16 14.26 5.78 4.19
N GLU A 17 14.66 6.02 2.96
CA GLU A 17 16.07 6.06 2.55
C GLU A 17 16.27 7.09 1.43
N GLY A 18 17.15 8.07 1.67
CA GLY A 18 17.38 9.18 0.75
C GLY A 18 16.09 9.96 0.49
N GLU A 19 15.73 10.08 -0.78
CA GLU A 19 14.51 10.77 -1.24
C GLU A 19 13.28 9.84 -1.30
N PHE A 20 13.42 8.57 -0.91
CA PHE A 20 12.36 7.59 -1.05
C PHE A 20 11.74 7.17 0.29
N VAL A 21 10.43 6.95 0.27
CA VAL A 21 9.67 6.39 1.39
C VAL A 21 8.82 5.23 0.89
N ALA A 22 9.11 4.02 1.39
CA ALA A 22 8.31 2.83 1.15
C ALA A 22 7.33 2.60 2.31
N VAL A 23 6.05 2.43 1.98
CA VAL A 23 4.97 2.19 2.95
C VAL A 23 4.26 0.88 2.60
N GLN A 24 4.21 -0.04 3.56
CA GLN A 24 3.31 -1.19 3.52
C GLN A 24 2.06 -0.89 4.33
N SER A 25 0.91 -1.02 3.70
CA SER A 25 -0.39 -0.81 4.36
C SER A 25 -1.42 -1.86 3.97
N GLU A 26 -2.37 -2.07 4.85
CA GLU A 26 -3.55 -2.91 4.67
C GLU A 26 -4.75 -2.05 4.26
N GLY A 27 -5.61 -2.60 3.42
CA GLY A 27 -6.95 -2.05 3.29
C GLY A 27 -7.87 -2.90 2.43
N ARG A 28 -8.93 -2.28 1.90
CA ARG A 28 -9.94 -2.98 1.09
C ARG A 28 -10.25 -2.23 -0.20
N VAL A 29 -10.57 -2.98 -1.24
CA VAL A 29 -11.08 -2.47 -2.51
C VAL A 29 -12.37 -3.22 -2.83
N ASN A 30 -13.51 -2.51 -2.88
CA ASN A 30 -14.84 -3.08 -3.06
C ASN A 30 -15.13 -4.23 -2.07
N GLY A 31 -14.74 -4.06 -0.81
CA GLY A 31 -14.88 -5.07 0.24
C GLY A 31 -13.85 -6.21 0.23
N GLN A 32 -13.05 -6.35 -0.84
CA GLN A 32 -11.99 -7.36 -0.93
C GLN A 32 -10.72 -6.90 -0.22
N THR A 33 -10.05 -7.78 0.52
CA THR A 33 -8.83 -7.45 1.26
C THR A 33 -7.65 -7.24 0.31
N HIS A 34 -6.89 -6.18 0.52
CA HIS A 34 -5.69 -5.86 -0.26
C HIS A 34 -4.50 -5.53 0.65
N THR A 35 -3.31 -5.87 0.14
CA THR A 35 -2.06 -5.29 0.61
C THR A 35 -1.60 -4.22 -0.37
N PHE A 36 -1.19 -3.07 0.17
CA PHE A 36 -0.67 -1.97 -0.61
C PHE A 36 0.82 -1.80 -0.29
N ARG A 37 1.62 -1.67 -1.35
CA ARG A 37 3.00 -1.20 -1.29
C ARG A 37 3.08 0.10 -2.06
N ASP A 38 3.17 1.19 -1.33
CA ASP A 38 3.39 2.52 -1.88
C ASP A 38 4.87 2.86 -1.81
N LEU A 39 5.41 3.41 -2.89
CA LEU A 39 6.72 4.04 -2.93
C LEU A 39 6.51 5.51 -3.29
N PHE A 40 7.01 6.40 -2.45
CA PHE A 40 6.99 7.83 -2.69
C PHE A 40 8.40 8.32 -2.95
N ARG A 41 8.56 9.25 -3.90
CA ARG A 41 9.76 10.10 -4.01
C ARG A 41 9.41 11.49 -3.51
N VAL A 42 10.19 11.99 -2.56
CA VAL A 42 10.04 13.32 -1.97
C VAL A 42 11.09 14.25 -2.57
N ASP A 43 10.68 15.39 -3.10
CA ASP A 43 11.59 16.38 -3.66
C ASP A 43 12.25 17.28 -2.60
N ALA A 44 13.18 18.14 -3.06
CA ALA A 44 13.87 19.10 -2.21
C ALA A 44 12.96 20.15 -1.54
N HIS A 45 11.70 20.26 -1.96
CA HIS A 45 10.68 21.13 -1.35
C HIS A 45 9.75 20.36 -0.40
N ALA A 46 10.14 19.13 -0.02
CA ALA A 46 9.37 18.22 0.82
C ALA A 46 7.97 17.92 0.26
N LYS A 47 7.84 17.85 -1.07
CA LYS A 47 6.61 17.43 -1.76
C LYS A 47 6.76 16.02 -2.30
N ILE A 48 5.65 15.29 -2.34
CA ILE A 48 5.58 14.03 -3.08
C ILE A 48 5.64 14.39 -4.56
N ALA A 49 6.77 14.07 -5.19
CA ALA A 49 6.99 14.31 -6.62
C ALA A 49 6.48 13.14 -7.47
N GLU A 50 6.66 11.92 -6.97
CA GLU A 50 6.22 10.70 -7.63
C GLU A 50 5.63 9.71 -6.60
N GLN A 51 4.63 8.95 -7.04
CA GLN A 51 4.04 7.85 -6.29
C GLN A 51 3.87 6.64 -7.21
N TRP A 52 4.33 5.48 -6.74
CA TRP A 52 4.03 4.19 -7.34
C TRP A 52 3.31 3.32 -6.33
N GLN A 53 2.40 2.49 -6.81
CA GLN A 53 1.64 1.59 -5.95
C GLN A 53 1.52 0.20 -6.58
N VAL A 54 1.74 -0.81 -5.76
CA VAL A 54 1.20 -2.15 -5.99
C VAL A 54 0.02 -2.36 -5.05
N ALA A 55 -1.14 -2.67 -5.62
CA ALA A 55 -2.35 -3.05 -4.89
C ALA A 55 -2.63 -4.53 -5.15
N ALA A 56 -2.19 -5.40 -4.24
CA ALA A 56 -2.35 -6.85 -4.40
C ALA A 56 -3.56 -7.35 -3.60
N VAL A 57 -4.39 -8.18 -4.23
CA VAL A 57 -5.46 -8.90 -3.53
C VAL A 57 -4.82 -9.87 -2.55
N PHE A 58 -5.26 -9.88 -1.29
CA PHE A 58 -4.95 -10.98 -0.38
C PHE A 58 -5.96 -12.11 -0.61
N PRO A 59 -5.53 -13.31 -1.02
CA PRO A 59 -6.46 -14.36 -1.43
C PRO A 59 -7.13 -15.03 -0.23
N ASP A 60 -8.37 -15.49 -0.42
CA ASP A 60 -9.16 -16.19 0.62
C ASP A 60 -8.53 -17.51 1.06
N VAL A 61 -7.75 -18.14 0.17
CA VAL A 61 -7.01 -19.38 0.42
C VAL A 61 -5.52 -19.12 0.21
N VAL A 62 -4.76 -19.19 1.29
CA VAL A 62 -3.30 -19.06 1.30
C VAL A 62 -2.65 -20.38 1.74
N PRO A 63 -1.48 -20.76 1.19
CA PRO A 63 -0.79 -21.99 1.54
C PRO A 63 -0.01 -21.89 2.88
N HIS A 64 -0.14 -20.77 3.60
CA HIS A 64 0.57 -20.48 4.85
C HIS A 64 -0.35 -19.73 5.82
N ASP A 65 -0.01 -19.73 7.11
CA ASP A 65 -0.74 -19.09 8.20
C ASP A 65 -0.12 -17.76 8.69
N ASN A 66 0.95 -17.28 8.03
CA ASN A 66 1.66 -16.04 8.38
C ASN A 66 0.83 -14.74 8.25
N GLY A 67 -0.37 -14.79 7.65
CA GLY A 67 -1.15 -13.60 7.33
C GLY A 67 -0.61 -12.81 6.12
N ALA A 68 -1.08 -11.57 5.98
CA ALA A 68 -0.83 -10.72 4.81
C ALA A 68 0.45 -9.86 4.88
N PHE A 69 1.11 -9.80 6.05
CA PHE A 69 2.26 -8.93 6.33
C PHE A 69 3.29 -9.64 7.20
#